data_AF-A0A3B1E6S3-F1
#
_entry.id   AF-A0A3B1E6S3-F1
#
_cell.length_a   1.000
_cell.length_b   1.000
_cell.length_c   1.000
_cell.angle_alpha   90.00
_cell.angle_beta   90.00
_cell.angle_gamma   90.00
#
_symmetry.space_group_name_H-M   'P 1'
#
loop_
_entity.id
_entity.type
_entity.pdbx_description
1 polymer ?
#
loop_
_entity_poly.entity_id
_entity_poly.type
_entity_poly.pdbx_seq_one_letter_code
_entity_poly.pdbx_strand_id
1 'polypeptide(L)'
;MAETTSSSINYKEYFVKSFLKLPSGGYHYSNGNMRNGGIGLLWSNSLDENGSSMYLYFNKVVKQSSTWAGKVKGLPVRCISISQSGVSWKGLTYNTITSSQAYKAEINVTRNGATKTYPVGTHRVWLDKNLGASRACKDHNDADCFGDYYQWGRGADGHEKSDSNTTPTKATSTSNVGHGKFIYGSNDWANTDNNGSIRSANWLDINGRSVCPAGYRVPTKAEFKEENISNRDMAYEILKMPSAGSRNYNNGSLERSGLDGFLWSSSPSGLLSGSSLYSFQEDIGSLPTAGLLNVGSSRANGLTVRCIQD
;
A
#
# COMPACT_ATOMS: atom_id res chain seq x y z
N MET A 1 16.44 36.31 -10.93
CA MET A 1 17.13 35.02 -11.20
C MET A 1 16.80 34.09 -10.04
N ALA A 2 15.91 33.13 -10.25
CA ALA A 2 15.58 32.14 -9.24
C ALA A 2 16.57 30.96 -9.39
N GLU A 3 17.40 30.73 -8.39
CA GLU A 3 18.26 29.55 -8.30
C GLU A 3 17.37 28.30 -8.19
N THR A 4 17.33 27.53 -9.28
CA THR A 4 16.90 26.13 -9.25
C THR A 4 18.04 25.33 -8.64
N THR A 5 17.98 25.08 -7.33
CA THR A 5 18.85 24.10 -6.68
C THR A 5 18.42 22.70 -7.11
N SER A 6 18.96 22.25 -8.24
CA SER A 6 18.97 20.84 -8.62
C SER A 6 19.80 20.07 -7.58
N SER A 7 19.16 19.51 -6.56
CA SER A 7 19.83 18.57 -5.65
C SER A 7 20.25 17.34 -6.48
N SER A 8 21.54 17.19 -6.76
CA SER A 8 22.06 16.01 -7.45
C SER A 8 21.76 14.76 -6.61
N ILE A 9 20.94 13.85 -7.14
CA ILE A 9 20.54 12.61 -6.47
C ILE A 9 21.78 11.73 -6.25
N ASN A 10 22.09 11.41 -4.99
CA ASN A 10 23.09 10.40 -4.66
C ASN A 10 22.50 9.00 -4.81
N TYR A 11 22.72 8.35 -5.97
CA TYR A 11 22.09 7.06 -6.26
C TYR A 11 22.51 5.93 -5.31
N LYS A 12 23.68 6.01 -4.67
CA LYS A 12 24.06 5.02 -3.64
C LYS A 12 23.15 5.08 -2.44
N GLU A 13 22.92 6.27 -1.93
CA GLU A 13 22.05 6.48 -0.78
C GLU A 13 20.60 6.16 -1.14
N TYR A 14 20.18 6.56 -2.34
CA TYR A 14 18.87 6.22 -2.88
C TYR A 14 18.64 4.71 -2.88
N PHE A 15 19.55 3.92 -3.48
CA PHE A 15 19.34 2.48 -3.61
C PHE A 15 19.40 1.72 -2.27
N VAL A 16 20.25 2.16 -1.33
CA VAL A 16 20.29 1.57 0.03
C VAL A 16 19.02 1.87 0.81
N LYS A 17 18.42 3.05 0.61
CA LYS A 17 17.15 3.46 1.26
C LYS A 17 15.91 2.99 0.48
N SER A 18 16.06 2.56 -0.77
CA SER A 18 14.96 2.07 -1.61
C SER A 18 14.43 0.72 -1.16
N PHE A 19 13.24 0.34 -1.64
CA PHE A 19 12.69 -1.02 -1.51
C PHE A 19 13.70 -2.11 -1.89
N LEU A 20 14.51 -1.87 -2.93
CA LEU A 20 15.48 -2.84 -3.39
C LEU A 20 16.66 -2.99 -2.42
N LYS A 21 16.95 -2.02 -1.53
CA LYS A 21 18.07 -2.08 -0.56
C LYS A 21 19.37 -2.60 -1.20
N LEU A 22 19.77 -2.06 -2.36
CA LEU A 22 20.94 -2.57 -3.11
C LEU A 22 22.24 -1.99 -2.53
N PRO A 23 23.20 -2.83 -2.10
CA PRO A 23 24.47 -2.34 -1.57
C PRO A 23 25.44 -1.92 -2.67
N SER A 24 26.32 -0.98 -2.35
CA SER A 24 27.50 -0.66 -3.18
C SER A 24 28.63 -1.66 -2.93
N GLY A 25 28.36 -2.95 -3.17
CA GLY A 25 29.21 -4.08 -2.78
C GLY A 25 30.54 -4.21 -3.52
N GLY A 26 30.74 -3.45 -4.61
CA GLY A 26 31.95 -3.56 -5.42
C GLY A 26 31.92 -4.74 -6.41
N TYR A 27 33.11 -5.14 -6.88
CA TYR A 27 33.27 -6.24 -7.85
C TYR A 27 34.68 -6.82 -7.87
N HIS A 28 34.82 -8.02 -8.44
CA HIS A 28 36.10 -8.64 -8.78
C HIS A 28 36.52 -8.30 -10.22
N TYR A 29 37.77 -7.87 -10.38
CA TYR A 29 38.42 -7.77 -11.68
C TYR A 29 38.78 -9.15 -12.24
N SER A 30 39.10 -9.19 -13.54
CA SER A 30 39.57 -10.40 -14.23
C SER A 30 40.89 -10.95 -13.68
N ASN A 31 41.68 -10.11 -13.00
CA ASN A 31 42.93 -10.51 -12.33
C ASN A 31 42.71 -10.97 -10.87
N GLY A 32 41.45 -11.19 -10.45
CA GLY A 32 41.10 -11.64 -9.10
C GLY A 32 41.04 -10.54 -8.05
N ASN A 33 41.57 -9.34 -8.32
CA ASN A 33 41.55 -8.24 -7.37
C ASN A 33 40.12 -7.76 -7.07
N MET A 34 39.88 -7.42 -5.80
CA MET A 34 38.63 -6.86 -5.32
C MET A 34 38.65 -5.33 -5.39
N ARG A 35 37.61 -4.74 -5.96
CA ARG A 35 37.31 -3.32 -5.74
C ARG A 35 36.16 -3.21 -4.74
N ASN A 36 36.47 -2.83 -3.51
CA ASN A 36 35.47 -2.66 -2.46
C ASN A 36 34.94 -1.22 -2.42
N GLY A 37 33.62 -1.11 -2.24
CA GLY A 37 32.95 0.17 -2.00
C GLY A 37 32.95 1.12 -3.19
N GLY A 38 32.12 2.17 -3.09
CA GLY A 38 32.18 3.27 -4.05
C GLY A 38 31.38 3.09 -5.35
N ILE A 39 30.90 1.90 -5.68
CA ILE A 39 29.97 1.64 -6.80
C ILE A 39 29.07 0.43 -6.50
N GLY A 40 27.88 0.42 -7.06
CA GLY A 40 26.99 -0.74 -7.12
C GLY A 40 27.01 -1.36 -8.51
N LEU A 41 27.17 -2.67 -8.56
CA LEU A 41 27.17 -3.48 -9.76
C LEU A 41 26.32 -4.72 -9.48
N LEU A 42 25.40 -5.05 -10.38
CA LEU A 42 24.65 -6.30 -10.32
C LEU A 42 24.52 -6.92 -11.70
N TRP A 43 24.82 -8.22 -11.82
CA TRP A 43 24.56 -8.96 -13.05
C TRP A 43 23.06 -8.98 -13.38
N SER A 44 22.74 -8.78 -14.66
CA SER A 44 21.42 -9.06 -15.22
C SER A 44 21.44 -10.40 -15.95
N ASN A 45 20.27 -11.04 -16.06
CA ASN A 45 20.10 -12.19 -16.97
C ASN A 45 19.85 -11.76 -18.43
N SER A 46 19.76 -10.45 -18.70
CA SER A 46 19.57 -9.89 -20.04
C SER A 46 20.87 -9.88 -20.84
N LEU A 47 20.72 -9.99 -22.16
CA LEU A 47 21.79 -9.80 -23.14
C LEU A 47 21.54 -8.52 -23.93
N ASP A 48 22.60 -7.85 -24.37
CA ASP A 48 22.48 -6.76 -25.35
C ASP A 48 22.19 -7.30 -26.76
N GLU A 49 21.99 -6.39 -27.72
CA GLU A 49 21.69 -6.73 -29.13
C GLU A 49 22.74 -7.63 -29.79
N ASN A 50 23.97 -7.66 -29.24
CA ASN A 50 25.09 -8.46 -29.72
C ASN A 50 25.32 -9.74 -28.88
N GLY A 51 24.42 -10.07 -27.94
CA GLY A 51 24.56 -11.23 -27.07
C GLY A 51 25.53 -11.07 -25.90
N SER A 52 25.95 -9.84 -25.58
CA SER A 52 26.83 -9.54 -24.45
C SER A 52 26.06 -9.49 -23.13
N SER A 53 26.69 -9.95 -22.05
CA SER A 53 26.12 -9.93 -20.71
C SER A 53 25.93 -8.51 -20.19
N MET A 54 24.73 -8.21 -19.68
CA MET A 54 24.37 -6.88 -19.16
C MET A 54 24.45 -6.80 -17.63
N TYR A 55 24.59 -5.59 -17.11
CA TYR A 55 24.60 -5.34 -15.67
C TYR A 55 23.95 -4.00 -15.31
N LEU A 56 23.44 -3.89 -14.08
CA LEU A 56 23.07 -2.62 -13.49
C LEU A 56 24.33 -1.97 -12.88
N TYR A 57 24.56 -0.70 -13.18
CA TYR A 57 25.59 0.13 -12.56
C TYR A 57 24.98 1.34 -11.87
N PHE A 58 25.44 1.63 -10.66
CA PHE A 58 25.14 2.88 -10.00
C PHE A 58 26.30 3.40 -9.13
N ASN A 59 26.47 4.71 -9.04
CA ASN A 59 27.42 5.36 -8.14
C ASN A 59 26.80 6.61 -7.51
N LYS A 60 27.57 7.61 -7.07
CA LYS A 60 26.99 8.83 -6.49
C LYS A 60 26.22 9.69 -7.50
N VAL A 61 26.51 9.57 -8.80
CA VAL A 61 26.08 10.51 -9.83
C VAL A 61 25.36 9.81 -10.98
N VAL A 62 25.68 8.54 -11.24
CA VAL A 62 25.20 7.79 -12.41
C VAL A 62 24.39 6.59 -11.95
N LYS A 63 23.28 6.32 -12.65
CA LYS A 63 22.54 5.05 -12.66
C LYS A 63 22.33 4.67 -14.13
N GLN A 64 22.76 3.49 -14.53
CA GLN A 64 22.56 3.01 -15.90
C GLN A 64 22.49 1.48 -15.96
N SER A 65 21.67 0.96 -16.88
CA SER A 65 21.87 -0.39 -17.42
C SER A 65 23.04 -0.32 -18.39
N SER A 66 24.12 -1.04 -18.11
CA SER A 66 25.29 -1.08 -18.98
C SER A 66 25.34 -2.38 -19.77
N THR A 67 25.67 -2.26 -21.05
CA THR A 67 25.58 -3.32 -22.06
C THR A 67 26.86 -4.15 -22.19
N TRP A 68 27.99 -3.69 -21.64
CA TRP A 68 29.27 -4.41 -21.81
C TRP A 68 30.05 -4.55 -20.51
N ALA A 69 29.99 -5.74 -19.91
CA ALA A 69 30.99 -6.20 -18.96
C ALA A 69 31.64 -7.47 -19.48
N GLY A 70 32.98 -7.53 -19.43
CA GLY A 70 33.70 -8.77 -19.65
C GLY A 70 33.18 -9.84 -18.68
N LYS A 71 32.71 -10.97 -19.23
CA LYS A 71 32.13 -12.11 -18.48
C LYS A 71 33.07 -12.66 -17.38
N VAL A 72 34.35 -12.33 -17.46
CA VAL A 72 35.41 -12.62 -16.49
C VAL A 72 35.32 -11.81 -15.17
N LYS A 73 34.47 -10.79 -15.09
CA LYS A 73 34.26 -10.01 -13.85
C LYS A 73 33.29 -10.71 -12.91
N GLY A 74 33.63 -10.78 -11.63
CA GLY A 74 32.70 -11.22 -10.58
C GLY A 74 31.86 -10.05 -10.09
N LEU A 75 30.62 -9.95 -10.55
CA LEU A 75 29.65 -8.98 -10.03
C LEU A 75 28.65 -9.69 -9.10
N PRO A 76 28.13 -9.00 -8.07
CA PRO A 76 27.02 -9.50 -7.26
C PRO A 76 25.83 -9.92 -8.12
N VAL A 77 25.18 -11.01 -7.74
CA VAL A 77 23.92 -11.47 -8.32
C VAL A 77 22.84 -11.28 -7.26
N ARG A 78 21.67 -10.79 -7.67
CA ARG A 78 20.47 -10.80 -6.84
C ARG A 78 19.34 -11.43 -7.63
N CYS A 79 18.74 -12.46 -7.06
CA CYS A 79 17.58 -13.11 -7.67
C CYS A 79 16.34 -12.24 -7.48
N ILE A 80 15.50 -12.18 -8.51
CA ILE A 80 14.16 -11.60 -8.47
C ILE A 80 13.20 -12.79 -8.50
N SER A 81 12.27 -12.87 -7.55
CA SER A 81 11.23 -13.89 -7.62
C SER A 81 10.29 -13.57 -8.77
N ILE A 82 10.15 -14.50 -9.73
CA ILE A 82 9.16 -14.46 -10.82
C ILE A 82 7.80 -15.04 -10.38
N SER A 83 7.76 -15.71 -9.23
CA SER A 83 6.56 -16.23 -8.61
C SER A 83 6.31 -15.46 -7.33
N GLN A 84 5.34 -14.55 -7.35
CA GLN A 84 4.70 -14.10 -6.13
C GLN A 84 3.88 -15.28 -5.63
N SER A 85 4.48 -16.21 -4.90
CA SER A 85 3.71 -17.21 -4.16
C SER A 85 2.75 -16.42 -3.28
N GLY A 86 1.46 -16.47 -3.60
CA GLY A 86 0.46 -15.66 -2.92
C GLY A 86 0.51 -15.89 -1.40
N VAL A 87 0.34 -14.83 -0.64
CA VAL A 87 0.28 -14.90 0.82
C VAL A 87 -1.04 -15.54 1.21
N SER A 88 -0.99 -16.70 1.85
CA SER A 88 -2.19 -17.34 2.40
C SER A 88 -2.53 -16.72 3.76
N TRP A 89 -3.72 -16.14 3.88
CA TRP A 89 -4.17 -15.44 5.08
C TRP A 89 -5.66 -15.68 5.31
N LYS A 90 -6.01 -16.22 6.48
CA LYS A 90 -7.40 -16.47 6.92
C LYS A 90 -8.26 -17.20 5.86
N GLY A 91 -7.67 -18.20 5.18
CA GLY A 91 -8.36 -19.02 4.18
C GLY A 91 -8.42 -18.42 2.77
N LEU A 92 -7.81 -17.26 2.54
CA LEU A 92 -7.72 -16.61 1.23
C LEU A 92 -6.27 -16.49 0.78
N THR A 93 -6.03 -16.52 -0.53
CA THR A 93 -4.71 -16.28 -1.12
C THR A 93 -4.65 -14.87 -1.69
N TYR A 94 -3.65 -14.09 -1.28
CA TYR A 94 -3.41 -12.72 -1.72
C TYR A 94 -2.15 -12.64 -2.57
N ASN A 95 -2.25 -12.08 -3.78
CA ASN A 95 -1.05 -11.69 -4.52
C ASN A 95 -0.64 -10.29 -4.09
N THR A 96 0.36 -9.73 -4.76
CA THR A 96 0.78 -8.36 -4.50
C THR A 96 0.68 -7.49 -5.73
N ILE A 97 0.42 -6.21 -5.49
CA ILE A 97 0.47 -5.15 -6.49
C ILE A 97 1.45 -4.10 -6.01
N THR A 98 2.35 -3.64 -6.88
CA THR A 98 3.31 -2.59 -6.54
C THR A 98 2.78 -1.27 -7.08
N SER A 99 2.67 -0.23 -6.24
CA SER A 99 2.37 1.10 -6.73
C SER A 99 3.49 1.57 -7.66
N SER A 100 3.16 2.00 -8.87
CA SER A 100 4.19 2.34 -9.85
C SER A 100 4.88 3.67 -9.49
N GLN A 101 6.22 3.69 -9.47
CA GLN A 101 7.01 4.92 -9.62
C GLN A 101 8.13 4.79 -10.69
N ALA A 102 8.02 3.82 -11.62
CA ALA A 102 8.95 3.69 -12.75
C ALA A 102 8.26 3.25 -14.04
N TYR A 103 8.32 4.16 -15.02
CA TYR A 103 8.30 4.06 -16.50
C TYR A 103 7.37 5.04 -17.19
N LYS A 104 6.37 5.58 -16.49
CA LYS A 104 5.67 6.78 -16.93
C LYS A 104 5.56 7.72 -15.73
N ALA A 105 5.96 8.98 -15.92
CA ALA A 105 5.69 10.02 -14.92
C ALA A 105 4.18 10.15 -14.65
N GLU A 106 3.35 9.65 -15.58
CA GLU A 106 1.91 9.74 -15.54
C GLU A 106 1.22 8.48 -16.16
N ILE A 107 0.05 8.07 -15.66
CA ILE A 107 -0.82 7.07 -16.30
C ILE A 107 -1.89 7.79 -17.12
N ASN A 108 -2.04 7.40 -18.38
CA ASN A 108 -3.16 7.81 -19.24
C ASN A 108 -4.30 6.79 -19.10
N VAL A 109 -5.46 7.22 -18.63
CA VAL A 109 -6.68 6.42 -18.52
C VAL A 109 -7.67 6.92 -19.57
N THR A 110 -8.13 6.03 -20.45
CA THR A 110 -9.11 6.35 -21.48
C THR A 110 -10.47 5.71 -21.14
N ARG A 111 -11.52 6.53 -21.02
CA ARG A 111 -12.90 6.08 -20.79
C ARG A 111 -13.84 6.82 -21.73
N ASN A 112 -14.70 6.10 -22.45
CA ASN A 112 -15.66 6.67 -23.42
C ASN A 112 -15.01 7.63 -24.44
N GLY A 113 -13.78 7.32 -24.88
CA GLY A 113 -13.02 8.15 -25.82
C GLY A 113 -12.27 9.34 -25.20
N ALA A 114 -12.51 9.68 -23.93
CA ALA A 114 -11.77 10.73 -23.23
C ALA A 114 -10.54 10.14 -22.50
N THR A 115 -9.37 10.75 -22.68
CA THR A 115 -8.13 10.32 -22.01
C THR A 115 -7.73 11.34 -20.94
N LYS A 116 -7.45 10.87 -19.73
CA LYS A 116 -6.97 11.67 -18.60
C LYS A 116 -5.63 11.14 -18.09
N THR A 117 -4.73 12.06 -17.76
CA THR A 117 -3.35 11.78 -17.38
C THR A 117 -3.14 12.03 -15.87
N TYR A 118 -2.48 11.12 -15.16
CA TYR A 118 -2.34 11.18 -13.70
C TYR A 118 -0.92 10.88 -13.18
N PRO A 119 -0.33 11.68 -12.27
CA PRO A 119 0.97 11.37 -11.62
C PRO A 119 0.89 10.16 -10.67
N VAL A 120 1.97 9.37 -10.53
CA VAL A 120 1.86 8.01 -9.93
C VAL A 120 2.87 7.61 -8.85
N GLY A 121 2.34 7.13 -7.70
CA GLY A 121 2.80 6.01 -6.85
C GLY A 121 4.14 6.12 -6.11
N THR A 122 4.49 5.07 -5.32
CA THR A 122 5.64 5.11 -4.37
C THR A 122 6.56 3.88 -4.40
N HIS A 123 6.38 2.95 -5.35
CA HIS A 123 7.07 1.65 -5.40
C HIS A 123 6.81 0.73 -4.20
N ARG A 124 5.79 1.02 -3.40
CA ARG A 124 5.41 0.17 -2.28
C ARG A 124 4.64 -1.03 -2.77
N VAL A 125 4.81 -2.15 -2.07
CA VAL A 125 4.13 -3.40 -2.37
C VAL A 125 2.90 -3.51 -1.47
N TRP A 126 1.75 -3.76 -2.09
CA TRP A 126 0.45 -3.87 -1.44
C TRP A 126 -0.13 -5.26 -1.69
N LEU A 127 -1.05 -5.71 -0.85
CA LEU A 127 -1.90 -6.84 -1.23
C LEU A 127 -2.79 -6.47 -2.42
N ASP A 128 -3.02 -7.43 -3.31
CA ASP A 128 -3.78 -7.24 -4.57
C ASP A 128 -5.27 -6.96 -4.37
N LYS A 129 -5.81 -7.25 -3.18
CA LYS A 129 -7.20 -7.02 -2.79
C LYS A 129 -7.34 -6.61 -1.33
N ASN A 130 -8.49 -6.05 -0.98
CA ASN A 130 -8.84 -5.76 0.41
C ASN A 130 -8.98 -7.07 1.20
N LEU A 131 -8.71 -7.03 2.50
CA LEU A 131 -8.89 -8.20 3.35
C LEU A 131 -10.33 -8.68 3.32
N GLY A 132 -10.53 -9.99 3.18
CA GLY A 132 -11.85 -10.62 3.08
C GLY A 132 -12.42 -10.70 1.67
N ALA A 133 -11.79 -10.06 0.68
CA ALA A 133 -12.25 -10.11 -0.70
C ALA A 133 -12.02 -11.50 -1.31
N SER A 134 -13.04 -12.03 -1.99
CA SER A 134 -12.98 -13.36 -2.60
C SER A 134 -12.04 -13.44 -3.81
N ARG A 135 -11.85 -12.31 -4.50
CA ARG A 135 -11.01 -12.19 -5.69
C ARG A 135 -10.49 -10.77 -5.90
N ALA A 136 -9.52 -10.62 -6.79
CA ALA A 136 -9.07 -9.31 -7.25
C ALA A 136 -10.19 -8.59 -8.03
N CYS A 137 -10.19 -7.27 -7.96
CA CYS A 137 -11.20 -6.42 -8.60
C CYS A 137 -11.11 -6.47 -10.12
N LYS A 138 -12.26 -6.59 -10.78
CA LYS A 138 -12.42 -6.42 -12.24
C LYS A 138 -12.84 -5.00 -12.63
N ASP A 139 -13.39 -4.24 -11.69
CA ASP A 139 -13.70 -2.81 -11.80
C ASP A 139 -13.77 -2.20 -10.39
N HIS A 140 -13.84 -0.88 -10.27
CA HIS A 140 -13.97 -0.16 -9.01
C HIS A 140 -15.26 -0.53 -8.24
N ASN A 141 -16.34 -0.92 -8.90
CA ASN A 141 -17.63 -1.25 -8.30
C ASN A 141 -17.92 -2.77 -8.22
N ASP A 142 -16.88 -3.60 -8.31
CA ASP A 142 -16.97 -5.06 -8.27
C ASP A 142 -17.21 -5.60 -6.85
N ALA A 143 -18.46 -5.96 -6.54
CA ALA A 143 -18.88 -6.36 -5.20
C ALA A 143 -18.10 -7.54 -4.61
N ASP A 144 -17.65 -8.48 -5.43
CA ASP A 144 -16.89 -9.65 -4.98
C ASP A 144 -15.49 -9.31 -4.45
N CYS A 145 -15.00 -8.09 -4.74
CA CYS A 145 -13.66 -7.64 -4.41
C CYS A 145 -13.60 -6.59 -3.28
N PHE A 146 -14.74 -6.15 -2.76
CA PHE A 146 -14.83 -5.10 -1.74
C PHE A 146 -14.09 -5.46 -0.44
N GLY A 147 -14.20 -6.73 -0.05
CA GLY A 147 -13.66 -7.23 1.21
C GLY A 147 -14.56 -6.95 2.40
N ASP A 148 -13.99 -7.07 3.59
CA ASP A 148 -14.67 -6.92 4.87
C ASP A 148 -14.52 -5.49 5.44
N TYR A 149 -15.40 -5.13 6.39
CA TYR A 149 -15.57 -3.80 6.97
C TYR A 149 -15.20 -3.77 8.45
N TYR A 150 -13.93 -3.58 8.74
CA TYR A 150 -13.37 -3.63 10.09
C TYR A 150 -13.69 -2.37 10.88
N GLN A 151 -13.90 -2.51 12.18
CA GLN A 151 -13.85 -1.38 13.11
C GLN A 151 -12.41 -1.09 13.50
N TRP A 152 -12.07 0.20 13.65
CA TRP A 152 -10.66 0.61 13.71
C TRP A 152 -9.90 -0.05 14.87
N GLY A 153 -8.79 -0.72 14.58
CA GLY A 153 -7.96 -1.44 15.56
C GLY A 153 -8.48 -2.81 16.00
N ARG A 154 -9.64 -3.27 15.51
CA ARG A 154 -10.25 -4.55 15.92
C ARG A 154 -9.81 -5.68 15.00
N GLY A 155 -9.44 -6.83 15.57
CA GLY A 155 -9.17 -8.05 14.81
C GLY A 155 -10.45 -8.70 14.26
N ALA A 156 -10.31 -9.58 13.27
CA ALA A 156 -11.44 -10.34 12.71
C ALA A 156 -12.04 -11.28 13.77
N ASP A 157 -13.33 -11.11 14.04
CA ASP A 157 -14.10 -11.94 14.98
C ASP A 157 -15.55 -12.17 14.50
N GLY A 158 -15.84 -11.81 13.24
CA GLY A 158 -17.15 -11.89 12.61
C GLY A 158 -17.84 -10.53 12.46
N HIS A 159 -17.42 -9.50 13.20
CA HIS A 159 -18.03 -8.17 13.11
C HIS A 159 -17.78 -7.48 11.78
N GLU A 160 -16.69 -7.85 11.12
CA GLU A 160 -16.22 -7.21 9.90
C GLU A 160 -17.10 -7.57 8.69
N LYS A 161 -17.93 -8.60 8.80
CA LYS A 161 -18.82 -9.01 7.72
C LYS A 161 -19.88 -7.95 7.44
N SER A 162 -20.18 -7.75 6.17
CA SER A 162 -21.14 -6.74 5.70
C SER A 162 -22.55 -6.97 6.27
N ASP A 163 -22.89 -8.23 6.54
CA ASP A 163 -24.16 -8.71 7.06
C ASP A 163 -24.11 -9.11 8.54
N SER A 164 -23.02 -8.80 9.27
CA SER A 164 -22.92 -9.15 10.68
C SER A 164 -24.03 -8.50 11.49
N ASN A 165 -24.56 -9.23 12.47
CA ASN A 165 -25.45 -8.67 13.49
C ASN A 165 -24.82 -7.43 14.16
N THR A 166 -25.67 -6.54 14.66
CA THR A 166 -25.27 -5.27 15.25
C THR A 166 -25.58 -5.21 16.75
N THR A 167 -24.92 -4.30 17.46
CA THR A 167 -25.23 -3.95 18.85
C THR A 167 -24.84 -2.49 19.12
N PRO A 168 -25.64 -1.72 19.88
CA PRO A 168 -25.25 -0.39 20.32
C PRO A 168 -24.34 -0.42 21.56
N THR A 169 -24.14 -1.59 22.19
CA THR A 169 -23.35 -1.72 23.41
C THR A 169 -21.85 -1.70 23.10
N LYS A 170 -21.16 -0.67 23.59
CA LYS A 170 -19.70 -0.53 23.46
C LYS A 170 -18.95 -1.66 24.17
N ALA A 171 -17.84 -2.07 23.57
CA ALA A 171 -16.91 -3.01 24.18
C ALA A 171 -16.18 -2.37 25.37
N THR A 172 -15.88 -3.18 26.39
CA THR A 172 -15.07 -2.79 27.54
C THR A 172 -13.58 -3.08 27.35
N SER A 173 -13.21 -3.73 26.24
CA SER A 173 -11.83 -4.07 25.87
C SER A 173 -11.66 -4.00 24.35
N THR A 174 -10.48 -3.54 23.90
CA THR A 174 -10.11 -3.53 22.48
C THR A 174 -9.52 -4.85 21.98
N SER A 175 -9.09 -5.75 22.87
CA SER A 175 -8.48 -7.03 22.50
C SER A 175 -9.42 -8.23 22.69
N ASN A 176 -10.45 -8.09 23.53
CA ASN A 176 -11.41 -9.16 23.80
C ASN A 176 -12.83 -8.59 23.91
N VAL A 177 -13.53 -8.51 22.78
CA VAL A 177 -14.89 -7.98 22.69
C VAL A 177 -15.94 -8.99 23.16
N GLY A 178 -15.63 -10.29 23.10
CA GLY A 178 -16.52 -11.37 23.55
C GLY A 178 -17.68 -11.70 22.60
N HIS A 179 -17.79 -11.05 21.43
CA HIS A 179 -18.78 -11.37 20.40
C HIS A 179 -18.36 -10.86 19.01
N GLY A 180 -18.89 -11.47 17.95
CA GLY A 180 -18.67 -11.04 16.56
C GLY A 180 -19.66 -10.00 16.02
N LYS A 181 -20.34 -9.22 16.88
CA LYS A 181 -21.28 -8.18 16.44
C LYS A 181 -20.55 -6.88 16.08
N PHE A 182 -21.07 -6.18 15.08
CA PHE A 182 -20.68 -4.81 14.73
C PHE A 182 -21.25 -3.84 15.77
N ILE A 183 -20.41 -2.93 16.28
CA ILE A 183 -20.78 -2.02 17.37
C ILE A 183 -21.07 -0.65 16.77
N TYR A 184 -22.26 -0.11 17.02
CA TYR A 184 -22.70 1.18 16.49
C TYR A 184 -23.25 2.09 17.62
N GLY A 185 -23.72 3.28 17.27
CA GLY A 185 -24.38 4.23 18.18
C GLY A 185 -23.42 5.15 18.93
N SER A 186 -22.12 5.05 18.69
CA SER A 186 -21.09 5.91 19.28
C SER A 186 -19.93 6.12 18.32
N ASN A 187 -19.15 7.18 18.51
CA ASN A 187 -17.99 7.46 17.65
C ASN A 187 -16.86 6.43 17.82
N ASP A 188 -16.75 5.79 18.99
CA ASP A 188 -15.81 4.70 19.24
C ASP A 188 -16.60 3.45 19.64
N TRP A 189 -16.10 2.29 19.23
CA TRP A 189 -16.71 1.00 19.52
C TRP A 189 -16.27 0.42 20.88
N ALA A 190 -15.22 0.98 21.48
CA ALA A 190 -14.70 0.60 22.80
C ALA A 190 -14.66 1.79 23.77
N ASN A 191 -14.72 1.49 25.06
CA ASN A 191 -14.57 2.46 26.15
C ASN A 191 -13.11 2.66 26.60
N THR A 192 -12.17 1.96 25.98
CA THR A 192 -10.73 1.96 26.31
C THR A 192 -9.91 2.44 25.11
N ASP A 193 -8.64 2.82 25.36
CA ASP A 193 -7.71 3.27 24.30
C ASP A 193 -8.22 4.53 23.55
N ASN A 194 -8.66 5.55 24.31
CA ASN A 194 -9.21 6.78 23.75
C ASN A 194 -8.22 7.53 22.85
N ASN A 195 -6.92 7.48 23.15
CA ASN A 195 -5.87 8.06 22.30
C ASN A 195 -5.57 7.22 21.04
N GLY A 196 -6.00 5.96 20.99
CA GLY A 196 -5.80 5.03 19.88
C GLY A 196 -4.39 4.42 19.81
N SER A 197 -3.52 4.65 20.79
CA SER A 197 -2.11 4.21 20.73
C SER A 197 -1.96 2.69 20.69
N ILE A 198 -2.79 1.95 21.42
CA ILE A 198 -2.72 0.48 21.49
C ILE A 198 -3.18 -0.12 20.16
N ARG A 199 -4.31 0.36 19.63
CA ARG A 199 -4.85 -0.07 18.34
C ARG A 199 -3.95 0.28 17.16
N SER A 200 -3.36 1.48 17.17
CA SER A 200 -2.38 1.90 16.17
C SER A 200 -1.15 0.98 16.18
N ALA A 201 -0.58 0.71 17.35
CA ALA A 201 0.55 -0.21 17.50
C ALA A 201 0.22 -1.63 17.04
N ASN A 202 -0.98 -2.13 17.36
CA ASN A 202 -1.43 -3.43 16.89
C ASN A 202 -1.50 -3.49 15.36
N TRP A 203 -2.03 -2.46 14.70
CA TRP A 203 -2.15 -2.43 13.24
C TRP A 203 -0.85 -2.14 12.48
N LEU A 204 0.19 -1.67 13.17
CA LEU A 204 1.55 -1.55 12.67
C LEU A 204 2.37 -2.83 12.87
N ASP A 205 1.86 -3.83 13.59
CA ASP A 205 2.57 -5.08 13.84
C ASP A 205 2.64 -5.96 12.57
N ILE A 206 3.85 -6.37 12.22
CA ILE A 206 4.18 -7.18 11.04
C ILE A 206 4.36 -8.67 11.34
N ASN A 207 4.18 -9.11 12.59
CA ASN A 207 4.40 -10.51 12.98
C ASN A 207 3.27 -11.47 12.56
N GLY A 208 2.20 -10.95 11.93
CA GLY A 208 1.04 -11.74 11.50
C GLY A 208 0.05 -12.10 12.61
N ARG A 209 0.09 -11.40 13.74
CA ARG A 209 -0.93 -11.50 14.82
C ARG A 209 -1.99 -10.40 14.74
N SER A 210 -1.76 -9.38 13.92
CA SER A 210 -2.69 -8.29 13.66
C SER A 210 -3.74 -8.67 12.60
N VAL A 211 -4.40 -7.68 12.03
CA VAL A 211 -5.37 -7.84 10.95
C VAL A 211 -4.70 -8.25 9.62
N CYS A 212 -3.44 -7.87 9.42
CA CYS A 212 -2.64 -8.18 8.23
C CYS A 212 -1.75 -9.43 8.43
N PRO A 213 -1.41 -10.15 7.33
CA PRO A 213 -0.49 -11.28 7.38
C PRO A 213 0.94 -10.87 7.75
N ALA A 214 1.76 -11.84 8.15
CA ALA A 214 3.15 -11.59 8.49
C ALA A 214 3.93 -10.92 7.33
N GLY A 215 4.72 -9.91 7.65
CA GLY A 215 5.43 -9.06 6.68
C GLY A 215 4.57 -7.93 6.09
N TYR A 216 3.30 -7.82 6.48
CA TYR A 216 2.40 -6.76 6.05
C TYR A 216 1.73 -6.10 7.25
N ARG A 217 1.35 -4.83 7.07
CA ARG A 217 0.62 -4.04 8.08
C ARG A 217 -0.40 -3.11 7.44
N VAL A 218 -1.20 -2.45 8.28
CA VAL A 218 -2.11 -1.40 7.79
C VAL A 218 -1.31 -0.12 7.47
N PRO A 219 -1.52 0.50 6.30
CA PRO A 219 -0.78 1.69 5.90
C PRO A 219 -1.03 2.89 6.80
N THR A 220 -0.01 3.72 6.96
CA THR A 220 -0.09 4.99 7.67
C THR A 220 -0.73 6.08 6.81
N LYS A 221 -1.15 7.17 7.45
CA LYS A 221 -1.69 8.35 6.77
C LYS A 221 -0.68 8.94 5.78
N ALA A 222 0.61 8.94 6.15
CA ALA A 222 1.68 9.46 5.30
C ALA A 222 1.85 8.61 4.03
N GLU A 223 1.82 7.28 4.16
CA GLU A 223 1.98 6.38 3.01
C GLU A 223 0.83 6.51 2.02
N PHE A 224 -0.41 6.59 2.50
CA PHE A 224 -1.56 6.88 1.64
C PHE A 224 -1.43 8.25 0.94
N LYS A 225 -0.91 9.27 1.62
CA LYS A 225 -0.69 10.59 1.03
C LYS A 225 0.30 10.53 -0.14
N GLU A 226 1.36 9.77 0.04
CA GLU A 226 2.43 9.66 -0.95
C GLU A 226 2.00 8.88 -2.19
N GLU A 227 0.99 8.00 -2.11
CA GLU A 227 0.44 7.31 -3.29
C GLU A 227 -0.23 8.27 -4.31
N ASN A 228 -0.58 9.48 -3.88
CA ASN A 228 -1.09 10.55 -4.74
C ASN A 228 -2.31 10.17 -5.60
N ILE A 229 -3.16 9.27 -5.09
CA ILE A 229 -4.44 8.90 -5.71
C ILE A 229 -5.45 10.04 -5.46
N SER A 230 -6.10 10.53 -6.53
CA SER A 230 -6.96 11.74 -6.48
C SER A 230 -8.45 11.49 -6.74
N ASN A 231 -8.84 10.28 -7.18
CA ASN A 231 -10.23 9.87 -7.39
C ASN A 231 -10.33 8.33 -7.44
N ARG A 232 -11.55 7.80 -7.50
CA ARG A 232 -11.81 6.34 -7.52
C ARG A 232 -11.25 5.64 -8.76
N ASP A 233 -11.23 6.31 -9.91
CA ASP A 233 -10.71 5.73 -11.16
C ASP A 233 -9.19 5.52 -11.04
N MET A 234 -8.46 6.52 -10.52
CA MET A 234 -7.04 6.37 -10.19
C MET A 234 -6.79 5.28 -9.17
N ALA A 235 -7.62 5.18 -8.13
CA ALA A 235 -7.48 4.17 -7.09
C ALA A 235 -7.56 2.75 -7.67
N TYR A 236 -8.52 2.54 -8.60
CA TYR A 236 -8.65 1.30 -9.33
C TYR A 236 -7.51 1.08 -10.32
N GLU A 237 -7.06 2.10 -11.05
CA GLU A 237 -6.00 1.90 -12.04
C GLU A 237 -4.62 1.63 -11.43
N ILE A 238 -4.27 2.33 -10.34
CA ILE A 238 -2.94 2.23 -9.71
C ILE A 238 -2.84 1.01 -8.80
N LEU A 239 -3.85 0.78 -7.96
CA LEU A 239 -3.81 -0.23 -6.89
C LEU A 239 -4.96 -1.24 -6.96
N LYS A 240 -5.83 -1.16 -7.98
CA LYS A 240 -7.03 -2.01 -8.09
C LYS A 240 -7.87 -1.94 -6.79
N MET A 241 -7.96 -0.73 -6.22
CA MET A 241 -8.76 -0.46 -5.04
C MET A 241 -10.23 -0.30 -5.44
N PRO A 242 -11.17 -0.98 -4.76
CA PRO A 242 -12.59 -0.82 -5.02
C PRO A 242 -13.23 0.33 -4.24
N SER A 243 -14.33 0.84 -4.78
CA SER A 243 -15.31 1.69 -4.11
C SER A 243 -16.23 0.85 -3.20
N ALA A 244 -15.67 0.30 -2.12
CA ALA A 244 -16.39 -0.63 -1.24
C ALA A 244 -17.47 0.02 -0.35
N GLY A 245 -17.49 1.35 -0.23
CA GLY A 245 -18.34 2.04 0.74
C GLY A 245 -17.91 1.80 2.19
N SER A 246 -18.84 1.94 3.13
CA SER A 246 -18.58 1.79 4.57
C SER A 246 -19.82 1.34 5.34
N ARG A 247 -19.62 0.72 6.50
CA ARG A 247 -20.70 0.55 7.50
C ARG A 247 -20.74 1.74 8.43
N ASN A 248 -21.91 2.36 8.52
CA ASN A 248 -22.12 3.61 9.25
C ASN A 248 -22.14 3.37 10.77
N TYR A 249 -21.34 4.13 11.50
CA TYR A 249 -21.23 4.02 12.96
C TYR A 249 -22.52 4.37 13.72
N ASN A 250 -23.49 5.07 13.11
CA ASN A 250 -24.72 5.50 13.78
C ASN A 250 -25.80 4.42 13.82
N ASN A 251 -25.82 3.51 12.84
CA ASN A 251 -26.91 2.55 12.66
C ASN A 251 -26.44 1.17 12.15
N GLY A 252 -25.17 1.02 11.77
CA GLY A 252 -24.60 -0.21 11.24
C GLY A 252 -24.95 -0.53 9.78
N SER A 253 -25.65 0.35 9.06
CA SER A 253 -26.03 0.11 7.65
C SER A 253 -24.82 0.29 6.72
N LEU A 254 -24.80 -0.49 5.63
CA LEU A 254 -23.82 -0.34 4.56
C LEU A 254 -24.23 0.80 3.63
N GLU A 255 -23.31 1.74 3.39
CA GLU A 255 -23.54 2.96 2.61
C GLU A 255 -22.48 3.11 1.51
N ARG A 256 -22.88 3.76 0.41
CA ARG A 256 -21.99 4.18 -0.69
C ARG A 256 -21.21 3.05 -1.37
N SER A 257 -21.68 1.82 -1.21
CA SER A 257 -21.14 0.64 -1.89
C SER A 257 -21.22 0.81 -3.42
N GLY A 258 -20.11 0.56 -4.11
CA GLY A 258 -19.95 0.79 -5.54
C GLY A 258 -19.73 2.25 -5.95
N LEU A 259 -19.82 3.20 -5.02
CA LEU A 259 -19.71 4.64 -5.32
C LEU A 259 -18.39 5.22 -4.85
N ASP A 260 -18.09 5.05 -3.56
CA ASP A 260 -16.91 5.62 -2.89
C ASP A 260 -16.05 4.53 -2.23
N GLY A 261 -14.75 4.78 -2.13
CA GLY A 261 -13.84 3.94 -1.35
C GLY A 261 -13.41 4.59 -0.06
N PHE A 262 -13.38 3.80 1.00
CA PHE A 262 -12.90 4.18 2.32
C PHE A 262 -12.00 3.07 2.87
N LEU A 263 -10.74 3.41 3.12
CA LEU A 263 -9.78 2.52 3.75
C LEU A 263 -9.31 3.08 5.07
N TRP A 264 -9.18 2.19 6.03
CA TRP A 264 -8.56 2.53 7.29
C TRP A 264 -7.05 2.77 7.16
N SER A 265 -6.55 3.77 7.90
CA SER A 265 -5.13 3.92 8.18
C SER A 265 -4.80 3.44 9.59
N SER A 266 -3.56 2.97 9.82
CA SER A 266 -3.03 2.71 11.16
C SER A 266 -2.81 3.98 11.99
N SER A 267 -2.82 5.17 11.38
CA SER A 267 -2.58 6.43 12.09
C SER A 267 -3.83 6.93 12.82
N PRO A 268 -3.75 7.25 14.13
CA PRO A 268 -4.85 7.92 14.81
C PRO A 268 -5.12 9.29 14.16
N SER A 269 -6.35 9.77 14.20
CA SER A 269 -6.64 11.18 13.90
C SER A 269 -6.51 11.95 15.21
N GLY A 270 -5.96 13.16 15.22
CA GLY A 270 -5.84 13.97 16.44
C GLY A 270 -7.17 14.32 17.15
N LEU A 271 -8.31 13.78 16.69
CA LEU A 271 -9.62 13.83 17.32
C LEU A 271 -9.78 12.69 18.33
N LEU A 272 -10.32 13.00 19.51
CA LEU A 272 -10.76 11.98 20.46
C LEU A 272 -11.82 11.09 19.79
N SER A 273 -11.65 9.77 19.87
CA SER A 273 -12.54 8.76 19.23
C SER A 273 -12.49 8.69 17.69
N GLY A 274 -11.62 9.46 17.03
CA GLY A 274 -11.43 9.40 15.59
C GLY A 274 -10.19 8.63 15.17
N SER A 275 -10.17 8.13 13.93
CA SER A 275 -8.96 7.63 13.27
C SER A 275 -8.82 8.15 11.84
N SER A 276 -7.58 8.20 11.34
CA SER A 276 -7.32 8.62 9.96
C SER A 276 -7.83 7.55 8.98
N LEU A 277 -8.37 8.01 7.87
CA LEU A 277 -8.79 7.16 6.76
C LEU A 277 -8.30 7.74 5.44
N TYR A 278 -8.28 6.88 4.43
CA TYR A 278 -8.05 7.25 3.06
C TYR A 278 -9.34 7.09 2.25
N SER A 279 -9.78 8.15 1.58
CA SER A 279 -11.04 8.14 0.80
C SER A 279 -10.84 8.64 -0.61
N PHE A 280 -11.58 8.03 -1.53
CA PHE A 280 -11.64 8.42 -2.93
C PHE A 280 -13.06 8.28 -3.47
N GLN A 281 -13.47 9.23 -4.30
CA GLN A 281 -14.81 9.34 -4.85
C GLN A 281 -14.74 9.61 -6.35
N GLU A 282 -15.89 9.68 -7.02
CA GLU A 282 -15.97 10.13 -8.41
C GLU A 282 -15.48 11.56 -8.58
N ASP A 283 -14.78 11.82 -9.68
CA ASP A 283 -14.25 13.15 -10.00
C ASP A 283 -15.34 14.00 -10.67
N ILE A 284 -16.01 14.86 -9.90
CA ILE A 284 -17.09 15.72 -10.41
C ILE A 284 -16.53 17.05 -10.93
N GLY A 285 -15.55 16.99 -11.84
CA GLY A 285 -15.13 18.06 -12.77
C GLY A 285 -14.68 19.42 -12.21
N SER A 286 -14.78 19.69 -10.92
CA SER A 286 -14.55 21.01 -10.32
C SER A 286 -13.79 20.99 -9.00
N LEU A 287 -13.62 19.82 -8.35
CA LEU A 287 -12.70 19.63 -7.22
C LEU A 287 -12.21 18.16 -7.20
N PRO A 288 -10.87 17.89 -7.18
CA PRO A 288 -10.37 16.54 -6.92
C PRO A 288 -10.86 16.10 -5.54
N THR A 289 -11.64 15.02 -5.50
CA THR A 289 -12.41 14.62 -4.30
C THR A 289 -11.81 13.41 -3.59
N ALA A 290 -10.67 12.88 -4.03
CA ALA A 290 -9.85 12.06 -3.14
C ALA A 290 -8.87 12.94 -2.37
N GLY A 291 -8.92 12.78 -1.08
CA GLY A 291 -8.06 13.43 -0.13
C GLY A 291 -8.16 12.66 1.16
N LEU A 292 -7.06 12.67 1.92
CA LEU A 292 -7.15 12.39 3.34
C LEU A 292 -8.19 13.33 3.91
N LEU A 293 -9.30 12.81 4.43
CA LEU A 293 -10.19 13.65 5.22
C LEU A 293 -9.33 14.18 6.39
N ASN A 294 -9.11 15.50 6.40
CA ASN A 294 -8.33 16.15 7.45
C ASN A 294 -9.00 16.00 8.83
N VAL A 295 -10.27 15.61 8.83
CA VAL A 295 -11.05 15.16 9.98
C VAL A 295 -11.12 13.63 9.95
N GLY A 296 -10.59 12.96 10.99
CA GLY A 296 -10.69 11.50 11.08
C GLY A 296 -12.13 11.00 11.08
N SER A 297 -12.32 9.70 10.84
CA SER A 297 -13.61 9.03 10.95
C SER A 297 -13.80 8.43 12.34
N SER A 298 -15.04 8.38 12.79
CA SER A 298 -15.46 7.61 13.97
C SER A 298 -14.90 6.19 13.89
N ARG A 299 -14.13 5.78 14.90
CA ARG A 299 -13.50 4.45 14.97
C ARG A 299 -14.51 3.29 14.88
N ALA A 300 -15.76 3.55 15.27
CA ALA A 300 -16.88 2.62 15.15
C ALA A 300 -17.40 2.42 13.71
N ASN A 301 -16.95 3.20 12.72
CA ASN A 301 -17.26 2.89 11.33
C ASN A 301 -16.63 1.56 10.90
N GLY A 302 -17.30 0.85 10.00
CA GLY A 302 -16.73 -0.31 9.32
C GLY A 302 -16.13 0.14 8.01
N LEU A 303 -14.80 0.23 7.93
CA LEU A 303 -14.11 0.54 6.67
C LEU A 303 -13.24 -0.64 6.26
N THR A 304 -12.92 -0.69 4.97
CA THR A 304 -12.07 -1.75 4.43
C THR A 304 -10.62 -1.59 4.87
N VAL A 305 -9.88 -2.69 4.87
CA VAL A 305 -8.45 -2.73 5.14
C VAL A 305 -7.73 -3.32 3.94
N ARG A 306 -6.69 -2.64 3.48
CA ARG A 306 -5.69 -3.20 2.54
C ARG A 306 -4.32 -3.06 3.17
N CYS A 307 -3.54 -4.14 3.12
CA CYS A 307 -2.23 -4.19 3.76
C CYS A 307 -1.11 -3.81 2.78
N ILE A 308 -0.07 -3.22 3.35
CA ILE A 308 1.16 -2.81 2.68
C ILE A 308 2.35 -3.57 3.28
N GLN A 309 3.34 -3.89 2.46
CA GLN A 309 4.55 -4.59 2.86
C GLN A 309 5.57 -3.61 3.47
N ASP A 310 6.26 -4.05 4.53
CA ASP A 310 7.41 -3.37 5.15
C ASP A 310 8.77 -3.94 4.71
#